data_AF-A0A7X0MS94-F1
#
_entry.id   AF-A0A7X0MS94-F1
#
_cell.length_a   1.000
_cell.length_b   1.000
_cell.length_c   1.000
_cell.angle_alpha   90.00
_cell.angle_beta   90.00
_cell.angle_gamma   90.00
#
_symmetry.space_group_name_H-M   'P 1'
#
loop_
_entity.id
_entity.type
_entity.pdbx_description
1 polymer ?
#
loop_
_entity_poly.entity_id
_entity_poly.type
_entity_poly.pdbx_seq_one_letter_code
_entity_poly.pdbx_strand_id
1 'polypeptide(L)'
;MVTSAISVGGRWLGERMMLGGHSESTETFDLVIGQDTIQLSANTLRFKEQRRSGATERADLYLTWPEMTGYSATNRARFDTVSQPASLIFVQMSQSTMSRDMSGRLQPIYEGLFEGPAEPAEHGLTLHRLRADSGYGNEVILTGAQPGAASPYAVRCLFPSAGERPTSGDCQRDIRVGQDLTVLYRFSSALLRDGQKIDAGVRTFVQTRLVTGHPVAQVNR
;
A
#
# COMPACT_ATOMS: atom_id res chain seq x y z
N MET A 1 -7.53 39.02 13.49
CA MET A 1 -7.38 37.88 12.57
C MET A 1 -5.91 37.53 12.51
N VAL A 2 -5.49 36.47 13.20
CA VAL A 2 -4.09 35.99 13.18
C VAL A 2 -4.12 34.56 12.66
N THR A 3 -3.69 34.38 11.42
CA THR A 3 -3.44 33.07 10.83
C THR A 3 -2.42 33.27 9.73
N SER A 4 -1.16 32.97 10.01
CA SER A 4 -0.15 32.60 9.02
C SER A 4 1.15 32.26 9.76
N ALA A 5 1.54 30.98 9.73
CA ALA A 5 2.91 30.45 9.70
C ALA A 5 3.01 29.11 10.47
N ILE A 6 2.44 28.04 9.92
CA ILE A 6 2.89 26.68 10.22
C ILE A 6 3.06 25.96 8.89
N SER A 7 4.18 26.17 8.22
CA SER A 7 4.52 25.41 7.01
C SER A 7 6.02 25.40 6.71
N VAL A 8 6.86 25.28 7.74
CA VAL A 8 8.31 25.03 7.57
C VAL A 8 8.84 23.90 8.46
N GLY A 9 8.12 23.46 9.50
CA GLY A 9 8.61 22.42 10.44
C GLY A 9 8.49 20.96 10.00
N GLY A 10 7.76 20.65 8.92
CA GLY A 10 7.39 19.27 8.57
C GLY A 10 8.52 18.41 7.98
N ARG A 11 9.56 19.01 7.40
CA ARG A 11 10.62 18.25 6.70
C ARG A 11 11.70 17.70 7.63
N TRP A 12 11.92 18.31 8.80
CA TRP A 12 13.02 17.92 9.70
C TRP A 12 12.63 16.82 10.70
N LEU A 13 11.33 16.61 10.94
CA LEU A 13 10.84 15.50 11.78
C LEU A 13 10.84 14.15 11.06
N GLY A 14 11.02 14.13 9.73
CA GLY A 14 11.08 12.88 8.94
C GLY A 14 12.38 12.09 9.12
N GLU A 15 13.52 12.76 9.28
CA GLU A 15 14.83 12.09 9.34
C GLU A 15 15.08 11.37 10.67
N ARG A 16 14.47 11.81 11.78
CA ARG A 16 14.61 11.16 13.09
C ARG A 16 13.78 9.88 13.27
N MET A 17 12.90 9.55 12.32
CA MET A 17 12.17 8.27 12.30
C MET A 17 12.86 7.18 11.48
N MET A 18 13.97 7.48 10.80
CA MET A 18 14.61 6.54 9.86
C MET A 18 15.50 5.46 10.48
N LEU A 19 15.73 5.44 11.80
CA LEU A 19 16.61 4.45 12.45
C LEU A 19 15.95 3.62 13.57
N GLY A 20 14.67 3.85 13.87
CA GLY A 20 14.06 3.41 15.13
C GLY A 20 13.22 2.12 15.09
N GLY A 21 13.29 1.31 14.02
CA GLY A 21 12.28 0.26 13.85
C GLY A 21 12.72 -1.01 13.13
N HIS A 22 13.75 -1.01 12.30
CA HIS A 22 14.13 -2.23 11.56
C HIS A 22 14.46 -3.40 12.50
N SER A 23 14.11 -4.61 12.08
CA SER A 23 14.48 -5.84 12.76
C SER A 23 14.89 -6.85 11.71
N GLU A 24 15.93 -7.63 11.98
CA GLU A 24 16.31 -8.79 11.19
C GLU A 24 15.59 -10.06 11.67
N SER A 25 14.87 -9.99 12.80
CA SER A 25 14.17 -11.14 13.36
C SER A 25 13.10 -11.65 12.41
N THR A 26 13.11 -12.96 12.19
CA THR A 26 12.07 -13.67 11.43
C THR A 26 11.01 -14.28 12.35
N GLU A 27 11.04 -13.97 13.66
CA GLU A 27 10.00 -14.35 14.61
C GLU A 27 8.63 -13.94 14.08
N THR A 28 7.67 -14.86 14.12
CA THR A 28 6.34 -14.69 13.57
C THR A 28 5.34 -14.26 14.64
N PHE A 29 4.45 -13.35 14.27
CA PHE A 29 3.34 -12.88 15.09
C PHE A 29 2.03 -13.14 14.35
N ASP A 30 1.03 -13.64 15.09
CA ASP A 30 -0.32 -13.86 14.58
C ASP A 30 -1.16 -12.62 14.89
N LEU A 31 -1.41 -11.81 13.88
CA LEU A 31 -2.19 -10.58 14.00
C LEU A 31 -3.63 -10.85 13.59
N VAL A 32 -4.57 -10.54 14.48
CA VAL A 32 -6.01 -10.67 14.21
C VAL A 32 -6.56 -9.30 13.79
N ILE A 33 -7.05 -9.21 12.56
CA ILE A 33 -7.63 -7.99 11.96
C ILE A 33 -9.02 -8.33 11.43
N GLY A 34 -10.06 -7.78 12.06
CA GLY A 34 -11.43 -8.17 11.74
C GLY A 34 -11.65 -9.66 11.99
N GLN A 35 -12.00 -10.40 10.93
CA GLN A 35 -12.20 -11.86 10.96
C GLN A 35 -10.97 -12.66 10.50
N ASP A 36 -9.94 -12.00 10.00
CA ASP A 36 -8.75 -12.66 9.47
C ASP A 36 -7.63 -12.71 10.51
N THR A 37 -6.94 -13.84 10.57
CA THR A 37 -5.66 -13.97 11.29
C THR A 37 -4.54 -14.11 10.28
N ILE A 38 -3.50 -13.28 10.41
CA ILE A 38 -2.39 -13.21 9.47
C ILE A 38 -1.09 -13.40 10.23
N GLN A 39 -0.26 -14.33 9.79
CA GLN A 39 1.05 -14.58 10.38
C GLN A 39 2.14 -13.77 9.68
N LEU A 40 2.79 -12.87 10.41
CA LEU A 40 3.81 -11.96 9.88
C LEU A 40 5.12 -12.07 10.64
N SER A 41 6.24 -12.05 9.92
CA SER A 41 7.57 -12.01 10.54
C SER A 41 7.94 -10.59 10.99
N ALA A 42 8.67 -10.47 12.09
CA ALA A 42 9.05 -9.20 12.72
C ALA A 42 9.74 -8.24 11.74
N ASN A 43 10.57 -8.77 10.86
CA ASN A 43 11.32 -8.02 9.84
C ASN A 43 10.47 -7.46 8.70
N THR A 44 9.21 -7.90 8.55
CA THR A 44 8.26 -7.31 7.59
C THR A 44 7.46 -6.16 8.20
N LEU A 45 7.31 -6.14 9.53
CA LEU A 45 6.60 -5.11 10.27
C LEU A 45 7.45 -3.84 10.41
N ARG A 46 6.87 -2.71 10.01
CA ARG A 46 7.54 -1.40 10.00
C ARG A 46 7.70 -0.82 11.41
N PHE A 47 6.68 -0.99 12.24
CA PHE A 47 6.66 -0.42 13.60
C PHE A 47 6.89 -1.51 14.63
N LYS A 48 7.79 -1.24 15.59
CA LYS A 48 8.15 -2.19 16.65
C LYS A 48 6.92 -2.55 17.50
N GLU A 49 6.03 -1.59 17.70
CA GLU A 49 4.83 -1.70 18.53
C GLU A 49 3.81 -2.69 17.95
N GLN A 50 3.90 -3.00 16.64
CA GLN A 50 3.06 -3.98 15.96
C GLN A 50 3.62 -5.42 16.01
N ARG A 51 4.82 -5.63 16.57
CA ARG A 51 5.48 -6.94 16.71
C ARG A 51 4.99 -7.68 17.95
N ARG A 52 3.70 -8.00 17.94
CA ARG A 52 3.03 -8.76 19.00
C ARG A 52 1.82 -9.47 18.42
N SER A 53 1.60 -10.71 18.84
CA SER A 53 0.39 -11.43 18.46
C SER A 53 -0.84 -10.85 19.17
N GLY A 54 -2.00 -11.00 18.55
CA GLY A 54 -3.29 -10.59 19.10
C GLY A 54 -4.07 -9.65 18.18
N ALA A 55 -5.15 -9.10 18.72
CA ALA A 55 -6.03 -8.19 17.99
C ALA A 55 -5.34 -6.84 17.71
N THR A 56 -5.49 -6.36 16.48
CA THR A 56 -5.00 -5.05 16.05
C THR A 56 -5.90 -4.47 14.96
N GLU A 57 -6.01 -3.15 14.91
CA GLU A 57 -6.80 -2.46 13.88
C GLU A 57 -6.09 -2.45 12.52
N ARG A 58 -4.75 -2.44 12.55
CA ARG A 58 -3.92 -2.45 11.34
C ARG A 58 -2.54 -3.06 11.56
N ALA A 59 -1.93 -3.47 10.45
CA ALA A 59 -0.52 -3.82 10.35
C ALA A 59 0.15 -3.01 9.23
N ASP A 60 1.29 -2.37 9.52
CA ASP A 60 2.06 -1.62 8.54
C ASP A 60 3.36 -2.35 8.20
N LEU A 61 3.55 -2.62 6.92
CA LEU A 61 4.66 -3.37 6.37
C LEU A 61 5.39 -2.56 5.30
N TYR A 62 6.60 -3.02 5.02
CA TYR A 62 7.48 -2.53 3.97
C TYR A 62 8.26 -3.72 3.40
N LEU A 63 8.11 -3.97 2.12
CA LEU A 63 8.65 -5.16 1.47
C LEU A 63 9.58 -4.72 0.35
N THR A 64 10.69 -5.42 0.18
CA THR A 64 11.54 -5.26 -0.99
C THR A 64 10.78 -5.62 -2.27
N TRP A 65 11.09 -4.95 -3.37
CA TRP A 65 10.61 -5.32 -4.70
C TRP A 65 11.80 -5.77 -5.58
N PRO A 66 11.73 -6.89 -6.33
CA PRO A 66 10.59 -7.81 -6.51
C PRO A 66 10.50 -8.94 -5.48
N GLU A 67 11.43 -9.03 -4.52
CA GLU A 67 11.57 -10.21 -3.66
C GLU A 67 10.44 -10.38 -2.64
N MET A 68 9.71 -9.31 -2.33
CA MET A 68 8.64 -9.29 -1.33
C MET A 68 9.11 -9.74 0.06
N THR A 69 10.34 -9.39 0.43
CA THR A 69 10.97 -9.76 1.71
C THR A 69 11.13 -8.56 2.64
N GLY A 70 11.14 -8.81 3.95
CA GLY A 70 11.40 -7.82 4.98
C GLY A 70 12.86 -7.39 5.07
N TYR A 71 13.18 -6.60 6.09
CA TYR A 71 14.53 -6.11 6.35
C TYR A 71 15.51 -7.24 6.68
N SER A 72 16.76 -7.10 6.24
CA SER A 72 17.93 -7.90 6.60
C SER A 72 19.20 -7.06 6.46
N ALA A 73 20.31 -7.49 7.08
CA ALA A 73 21.60 -6.82 6.89
C ALA A 73 22.01 -6.71 5.40
N THR A 74 21.73 -7.74 4.59
CA THR A 74 22.10 -7.78 3.16
C THR A 74 21.34 -6.76 2.31
N ASN A 75 20.08 -6.47 2.65
CA ASN A 75 19.24 -5.53 1.88
C ASN A 75 19.06 -4.16 2.56
N ARG A 76 19.78 -3.90 3.66
CA ARG A 76 19.72 -2.67 4.47
C ARG A 76 19.72 -1.38 3.66
N ALA A 77 20.60 -1.28 2.67
CA ALA A 77 20.72 -0.08 1.84
C ALA A 77 19.42 0.30 1.12
N ARG A 78 18.53 -0.68 0.84
CA ARG A 78 17.23 -0.44 0.20
C ARG A 78 16.21 0.19 1.15
N PHE A 79 16.37 0.00 2.47
CA PHE A 79 15.50 0.53 3.51
C PHE A 79 15.96 1.89 4.03
N ASP A 80 17.27 2.11 4.09
CA ASP A 80 17.87 3.35 4.62
C ASP A 80 17.91 4.49 3.58
N THR A 81 17.63 4.20 2.30
CA THR A 81 17.89 5.12 1.20
C THR A 81 16.62 5.66 0.56
N VAL A 82 16.26 6.91 0.90
CA VAL A 82 15.16 7.66 0.25
C VAL A 82 15.39 7.85 -1.26
N SER A 83 16.64 7.79 -1.74
CA SER A 83 16.96 7.95 -3.16
C SER A 83 16.71 6.71 -4.04
N GLN A 84 16.22 5.60 -3.48
CA GLN A 84 15.83 4.40 -4.24
C GLN A 84 14.30 4.19 -4.18
N PRO A 85 13.50 5.07 -4.80
CA PRO A 85 12.05 5.07 -4.62
C PRO A 85 11.39 3.76 -5.09
N ALA A 86 12.01 3.08 -6.05
CA ALA A 86 11.54 1.84 -6.66
C ALA A 86 12.02 0.54 -5.96
N SER A 87 12.56 0.63 -4.75
CA SER A 87 13.09 -0.55 -4.03
C SER A 87 12.11 -1.18 -3.04
N LEU A 88 11.08 -0.45 -2.60
CA LEU A 88 10.15 -0.90 -1.57
C LEU A 88 8.68 -0.75 -1.98
N ILE A 89 7.86 -1.67 -1.52
CA ILE A 89 6.40 -1.62 -1.53
C ILE A 89 5.94 -1.45 -0.08
N PHE A 90 5.18 -0.39 0.19
CA PHE A 90 4.58 -0.17 1.50
C PHE A 90 3.20 -0.83 1.51
N VAL A 91 2.91 -1.64 2.52
CA VAL A 91 1.64 -2.38 2.62
C VAL A 91 1.00 -2.08 3.96
N GLN A 92 -0.25 -1.65 3.95
CA GLN A 92 -1.09 -1.49 5.13
C GLN A 92 -2.24 -2.48 5.02
N MET A 93 -2.39 -3.31 6.04
CA MET A 93 -3.52 -4.21 6.18
C MET A 93 -4.42 -3.71 7.29
N SER A 94 -5.72 -3.60 7.04
CA SER A 94 -6.71 -3.15 8.02
C SER A 94 -8.03 -3.85 7.77
N GLN A 95 -8.93 -3.77 8.74
CA GLN A 95 -10.30 -4.24 8.55
C GLN A 95 -10.98 -3.46 7.42
N SER A 96 -11.79 -4.15 6.64
CA SER A 96 -12.49 -3.55 5.52
C SER A 96 -13.65 -2.69 5.99
N THR A 97 -13.60 -1.40 5.66
CA THR A 97 -14.72 -0.47 5.88
C THR A 97 -15.59 -0.28 4.64
N MET A 98 -15.13 -0.79 3.48
CA MET A 98 -15.83 -0.72 2.19
C MET A 98 -16.00 -2.12 1.60
N SER A 99 -17.12 -2.34 0.91
CA SER A 99 -17.42 -3.62 0.25
C SER A 99 -16.62 -3.87 -1.02
N ARG A 100 -16.06 -2.82 -1.64
CA ARG A 100 -15.38 -2.88 -2.94
C ARG A 100 -13.95 -2.35 -2.84
N ASP A 101 -13.03 -3.03 -3.53
CA ASP A 101 -11.66 -2.57 -3.71
C ASP A 101 -11.55 -1.43 -4.73
N MET A 102 -10.34 -0.98 -5.07
CA MET A 102 -10.15 0.12 -6.01
C MET A 102 -10.71 -0.16 -7.40
N SER A 103 -10.56 -1.40 -7.91
CA SER A 103 -11.11 -1.80 -9.21
C SER A 103 -12.64 -1.84 -9.18
N GLY A 104 -13.24 -2.41 -8.12
CA GLY A 104 -14.69 -2.44 -7.96
C GLY A 104 -15.32 -1.06 -7.74
N ARG A 105 -14.53 -0.05 -7.38
CA ARG A 105 -14.97 1.35 -7.22
C ARG A 105 -14.84 2.18 -8.50
N LEU A 106 -14.31 1.63 -9.60
CA LEU A 106 -14.12 2.37 -10.84
C LEU A 106 -15.43 2.95 -11.38
N GLN A 107 -16.38 2.10 -11.75
CA GLN A 107 -17.67 2.53 -12.28
C GLN A 107 -18.55 3.28 -11.25
N PRO A 108 -18.77 2.77 -10.01
CA PRO A 108 -19.73 3.41 -9.11
C PRO A 108 -19.21 4.69 -8.43
N ILE A 109 -17.90 4.97 -8.47
CA ILE A 109 -17.30 6.13 -7.78
C ILE A 109 -16.40 6.92 -8.73
N TYR A 110 -15.33 6.32 -9.27
CA TYR A 110 -14.29 7.09 -9.96
C TYR A 110 -14.72 7.66 -11.31
N GLU A 111 -15.51 6.93 -12.12
CA GLU A 111 -15.98 7.43 -13.42
C GLU A 111 -16.76 8.75 -13.28
N GLY A 112 -17.57 8.86 -12.21
CA GLY A 112 -18.30 10.09 -11.88
C GLY A 112 -17.41 11.24 -11.43
N LEU A 113 -16.10 11.04 -11.29
CA LEU A 113 -15.09 12.04 -10.90
C LEU A 113 -14.11 12.38 -12.03
N PHE A 114 -14.20 11.71 -13.18
CA PHE A 114 -13.29 11.95 -14.29
C PHE A 114 -13.53 13.32 -14.94
N GLU A 115 -12.43 13.91 -15.41
CA GLU A 115 -12.41 15.17 -16.15
C GLU A 115 -11.79 14.96 -17.52
N GLY A 116 -12.54 15.33 -18.57
CA GLY A 116 -12.08 15.21 -19.94
C GLY A 116 -12.02 13.76 -20.46
N PRO A 117 -11.49 13.58 -21.68
CA PRO A 117 -11.33 12.25 -22.27
C PRO A 117 -10.19 11.47 -21.61
N ALA A 118 -10.31 10.14 -21.66
CA ALA A 118 -9.23 9.25 -21.23
C ALA A 118 -8.01 9.36 -22.17
N GLU A 119 -6.81 9.36 -21.59
CA GLU A 119 -5.54 9.54 -22.30
C GLU A 119 -4.75 8.21 -22.33
N PRO A 120 -4.17 7.80 -23.48
CA PRO A 120 -3.22 6.69 -23.48
C PRO A 120 -2.01 6.98 -22.58
N ALA A 121 -1.62 6.01 -21.76
CA ALA A 121 -0.44 6.07 -20.93
C ALA A 121 0.52 4.91 -21.26
N GLU A 122 1.74 4.96 -20.72
CA GLU A 122 2.73 3.92 -20.92
C GLU A 122 2.27 2.56 -20.37
N HIS A 123 2.91 1.49 -20.86
CA HIS A 123 2.68 0.11 -20.39
C HIS A 123 1.25 -0.41 -20.60
N GLY A 124 0.54 0.12 -21.60
CA GLY A 124 -0.84 -0.30 -21.91
C GLY A 124 -1.86 0.18 -20.87
N LEU A 125 -1.52 1.22 -20.13
CA LEU A 125 -2.41 1.89 -19.19
C LEU A 125 -3.19 3.01 -19.90
N THR A 126 -4.31 3.38 -19.31
CA THR A 126 -5.13 4.53 -19.68
C THR A 126 -5.19 5.46 -18.48
N LEU A 127 -4.86 6.72 -18.68
CA LEU A 127 -4.91 7.77 -17.68
C LEU A 127 -6.27 8.47 -17.71
N HIS A 128 -6.87 8.60 -16.53
CA HIS A 128 -8.09 9.36 -16.29
C HIS A 128 -7.77 10.46 -15.30
N ARG A 129 -7.94 11.72 -15.71
CA ARG A 129 -7.79 12.87 -14.82
C ARG A 129 -9.00 12.94 -13.89
N LEU A 130 -8.77 13.32 -12.64
CA LEU A 130 -9.83 13.58 -11.69
C LEU A 130 -10.13 15.08 -11.69
N ARG A 131 -11.41 15.45 -11.54
CA ARG A 131 -11.79 16.85 -11.37
C ARG A 131 -11.08 17.46 -10.18
N ALA A 132 -10.70 18.73 -10.29
CA ALA A 132 -10.05 19.48 -9.21
C ALA A 132 -10.90 19.55 -7.91
N ASP A 133 -12.23 19.48 -8.02
CA ASP A 133 -13.18 19.52 -6.90
C ASP A 133 -13.47 18.13 -6.26
N SER A 134 -12.84 17.07 -6.75
CA SER A 134 -13.11 15.68 -6.33
C SER A 134 -12.53 15.31 -4.95
N GLY A 135 -11.71 16.18 -4.36
CA GLY A 135 -10.98 15.91 -3.11
C GLY A 135 -9.71 15.06 -3.29
N TYR A 136 -9.37 14.66 -4.52
CA TYR A 136 -8.15 13.91 -4.85
C TYR A 136 -6.99 14.79 -5.32
N GLY A 137 -7.14 16.12 -5.29
CA GLY A 137 -6.11 17.06 -5.71
C GLY A 137 -5.66 16.81 -7.16
N ASN A 138 -4.35 16.65 -7.38
CA ASN A 138 -3.76 16.40 -8.69
C ASN A 138 -3.52 14.90 -8.98
N GLU A 139 -4.18 14.00 -8.23
CA GLU A 139 -4.09 12.57 -8.49
C GLU A 139 -4.82 12.21 -9.80
N VAL A 140 -4.35 11.13 -10.43
CA VAL A 140 -4.98 10.51 -11.59
C VAL A 140 -5.34 9.05 -11.28
N ILE A 141 -6.29 8.50 -12.02
CA ILE A 141 -6.55 7.06 -12.04
C ILE A 141 -5.94 6.48 -13.31
N LEU A 142 -5.11 5.45 -13.16
CA LEU A 142 -4.60 4.65 -14.28
C LEU A 142 -5.35 3.33 -14.31
N THR A 143 -5.91 2.97 -15.46
CA THR A 143 -6.57 1.68 -15.68
C THR A 143 -5.86 0.84 -16.73
N GLY A 144 -5.88 -0.49 -16.59
CA GLY A 144 -5.33 -1.39 -17.60
C GLY A 144 -6.06 -2.72 -17.64
N ALA A 145 -5.96 -3.42 -18.77
CA ALA A 145 -6.52 -4.76 -18.89
C ALA A 145 -5.84 -5.72 -17.91
N GLN A 146 -6.62 -6.43 -17.09
CA GLN A 146 -6.11 -7.42 -16.15
C GLN A 146 -6.56 -8.81 -16.60
N PRO A 147 -5.68 -9.64 -17.18
CA PRO A 147 -6.05 -10.95 -17.69
C PRO A 147 -6.72 -11.81 -16.61
N GLY A 148 -7.88 -12.39 -16.94
CA GLY A 148 -8.62 -13.27 -16.04
C GLY A 148 -9.39 -12.56 -14.92
N ALA A 149 -9.44 -11.23 -14.88
CA ALA A 149 -10.21 -10.47 -13.89
C ALA A 149 -11.50 -9.89 -14.47
N ALA A 150 -12.55 -9.84 -13.63
CA ALA A 150 -13.85 -9.25 -14.00
C ALA A 150 -13.84 -7.72 -14.06
N SER A 151 -12.81 -7.08 -13.49
CA SER A 151 -12.65 -5.63 -13.47
C SER A 151 -11.23 -5.27 -13.90
N PRO A 152 -11.03 -4.12 -14.58
CA PRO A 152 -9.71 -3.68 -14.97
C PRO A 152 -8.83 -3.45 -13.75
N TYR A 153 -7.52 -3.56 -13.95
CA TYR A 153 -6.55 -3.03 -13.00
C TYR A 153 -6.81 -1.52 -12.87
N ALA A 154 -6.81 -0.99 -11.65
CA ALA A 154 -7.01 0.43 -11.38
C ALA A 154 -6.08 0.88 -10.25
N VAL A 155 -5.22 1.87 -10.49
CA VAL A 155 -4.31 2.43 -9.48
C VAL A 155 -4.42 3.94 -9.49
N ARG A 156 -4.39 4.55 -8.31
CA ARG A 156 -4.33 6.00 -8.17
C ARG A 156 -2.89 6.46 -8.03
N CYS A 157 -2.48 7.47 -8.77
CA CYS A 157 -1.13 8.00 -8.69
C CYS A 157 -1.11 9.53 -8.61
N LEU A 158 -0.18 10.05 -7.81
CA LEU A 158 0.27 11.44 -7.84
C LEU A 158 1.66 11.45 -8.48
N PHE A 159 1.75 11.93 -9.72
CA PHE A 159 3.04 12.01 -10.40
C PHE A 159 3.89 13.16 -9.83
N PRO A 160 5.23 12.99 -9.78
CA PRO A 160 6.13 14.08 -9.38
C PRO A 160 6.00 15.28 -10.33
N SER A 161 6.15 16.49 -9.78
CA SER A 161 6.17 17.71 -10.58
C SER A 161 7.42 17.75 -11.46
N ALA A 162 7.43 18.63 -12.47
CA ALA A 162 8.61 18.80 -13.32
C ALA A 162 9.85 19.13 -12.48
N GLY A 163 10.91 18.32 -12.61
CA GLY A 163 12.16 18.44 -11.85
C GLY A 163 12.17 17.73 -10.49
N GLU A 164 11.05 17.16 -10.04
CA GLU A 164 10.99 16.30 -8.86
C GLU A 164 11.28 14.85 -9.22
N ARG A 165 11.83 14.10 -8.26
CA ARG A 165 12.06 12.65 -8.41
C ARG A 165 10.83 11.88 -7.92
N PRO A 166 10.53 10.72 -8.53
CA PRO A 166 9.55 9.78 -7.99
C PRO A 166 9.84 9.44 -6.52
N THR A 167 8.79 9.18 -5.74
CA THR A 167 8.88 8.72 -4.35
C THR A 167 8.39 7.27 -4.26
N SER A 168 8.63 6.58 -3.15
CA SER A 168 8.13 5.21 -2.95
C SER A 168 6.61 5.11 -2.73
N GLY A 169 5.89 6.25 -2.72
CA GLY A 169 4.46 6.30 -2.41
C GLY A 169 3.62 7.05 -3.45
N ASP A 170 4.15 7.27 -4.65
CA ASP A 170 3.45 8.03 -5.71
C ASP A 170 2.14 7.36 -6.12
N CYS A 171 2.14 6.03 -6.20
CA CYS A 171 1.00 5.23 -6.60
C CYS A 171 0.44 4.44 -5.42
N GLN A 172 -0.88 4.34 -5.34
CA GLN A 172 -1.61 3.64 -4.30
C GLN A 172 -2.78 2.84 -4.87
N ARG A 173 -2.97 1.64 -4.32
CA ARG A 173 -4.08 0.75 -4.66
C ARG A 173 -4.47 -0.08 -3.46
N ASP A 174 -5.76 -0.31 -3.28
CA ASP A 174 -6.27 -1.26 -2.31
C ASP A 174 -6.95 -2.44 -3.01
N ILE A 175 -6.78 -3.63 -2.42
CA ILE A 175 -7.39 -4.89 -2.81
C ILE A 175 -8.05 -5.56 -1.60
N ARG A 176 -9.03 -6.42 -1.86
CA ARG A 176 -9.56 -7.34 -0.83
C ARG A 176 -8.86 -8.69 -0.90
N VAL A 177 -8.51 -9.20 0.28
CA VAL A 177 -7.90 -10.51 0.50
C VAL A 177 -8.50 -11.10 1.77
N GLY A 178 -8.66 -12.42 1.88
CA GLY A 178 -9.30 -13.01 3.07
C GLY A 178 -10.80 -12.68 3.15
N GLN A 179 -11.35 -12.69 4.36
CA GLN A 179 -12.77 -12.45 4.62
C GLN A 179 -13.08 -10.96 4.79
N ASP A 180 -12.29 -10.28 5.61
CA ASP A 180 -12.54 -8.91 6.05
C ASP A 180 -11.31 -7.99 5.91
N LEU A 181 -10.26 -8.43 5.20
CA LEU A 181 -9.05 -7.64 5.03
C LEU A 181 -9.09 -6.72 3.79
N THR A 182 -8.79 -5.45 4.02
CA THR A 182 -8.37 -4.52 2.98
C THR A 182 -6.86 -4.35 3.04
N VAL A 183 -6.20 -4.55 1.90
CA VAL A 183 -4.75 -4.41 1.74
C VAL A 183 -4.50 -3.20 0.86
N LEU A 184 -4.15 -2.08 1.48
CA LEU A 184 -3.69 -0.87 0.79
C LEU A 184 -2.18 -0.96 0.59
N TYR A 185 -1.71 -0.88 -0.65
CA TYR A 185 -0.29 -0.83 -0.93
C TYR A 185 0.09 0.40 -1.74
N ARG A 186 1.32 0.86 -1.52
CA ARG A 186 1.91 2.02 -2.18
C ARG A 186 3.27 1.69 -2.76
N PHE A 187 3.56 2.27 -3.90
CA PHE A 187 4.80 2.05 -4.64
C PHE A 187 5.15 3.26 -5.50
N SER A 188 6.37 3.30 -6.01
CA SER A 188 6.82 4.39 -6.87
C SER A 188 6.19 4.34 -8.25
N SER A 189 5.89 5.51 -8.81
CA SER A 189 5.44 5.64 -10.20
C SER A 189 6.45 5.07 -11.21
N ALA A 190 7.74 5.01 -10.85
CA ALA A 190 8.79 4.34 -11.63
C ALA A 190 8.57 2.82 -11.81
N LEU A 191 7.68 2.21 -11.01
CA LEU A 191 7.34 0.78 -11.08
C LEU A 191 6.01 0.52 -11.80
N LEU A 192 5.41 1.50 -12.48
CA LEU A 192 4.13 1.31 -13.19
C LEU A 192 4.17 0.17 -14.22
N ARG A 193 5.33 -0.06 -14.87
CA ARG A 193 5.56 -1.23 -15.74
C ARG A 193 5.28 -2.56 -15.06
N ASP A 194 5.55 -2.64 -13.76
CA ASP A 194 5.38 -3.83 -12.94
C ASP A 194 4.09 -3.78 -12.10
N GLY A 195 3.23 -2.77 -12.25
CA GLY A 195 2.07 -2.53 -11.37
C GLY A 195 1.15 -3.75 -11.19
N GLN A 196 0.91 -4.51 -12.24
CA GLN A 196 0.14 -5.77 -12.19
C GLN A 196 0.90 -6.91 -11.51
N LYS A 197 2.22 -6.98 -11.68
CA LYS A 197 3.06 -7.95 -10.95
C LYS A 197 3.11 -7.62 -9.46
N ILE A 198 3.12 -6.33 -9.11
CA ILE A 198 3.03 -5.86 -7.72
C ILE A 198 1.68 -6.28 -7.12
N ASP A 199 0.56 -6.08 -7.83
CA ASP A 199 -0.76 -6.56 -7.37
C ASP A 199 -0.75 -8.07 -7.07
N ALA A 200 -0.26 -8.87 -8.01
CA ALA A 200 -0.14 -10.32 -7.85
C ALA A 200 0.80 -10.70 -6.69
N GLY A 201 1.94 -10.02 -6.55
CA GLY A 201 2.91 -10.24 -5.49
C GLY A 201 2.34 -9.91 -4.11
N VAL A 202 1.68 -8.77 -3.97
CA VAL A 202 1.01 -8.35 -2.71
C VAL A 202 -0.11 -9.33 -2.36
N ARG A 203 -0.96 -9.69 -3.32
CA ARG A 203 -2.02 -10.68 -3.13
C ARG A 203 -1.46 -12.01 -2.65
N THR A 204 -0.45 -12.53 -3.32
CA THR A 204 0.20 -13.81 -2.97
C THR A 204 0.86 -13.73 -1.59
N PHE A 205 1.56 -12.64 -1.30
CA PHE A 205 2.20 -12.42 0.00
C PHE A 205 1.21 -12.53 1.15
N VAL A 206 0.05 -11.87 1.02
CA VAL A 206 -1.00 -11.89 2.06
C VAL A 206 -1.71 -13.24 2.10
N GLN A 207 -2.13 -13.78 0.96
CA GLN A 207 -2.87 -15.05 0.91
C GLN A 207 -2.10 -16.21 1.54
N THR A 208 -0.80 -16.30 1.28
CA THR A 208 0.07 -17.37 1.83
C THR A 208 0.31 -17.25 3.34
N ARG A 209 -0.09 -16.14 3.95
CA ARG A 209 0.08 -15.85 5.38
C ARG A 209 -1.24 -15.81 6.16
N LEU A 210 -2.36 -15.98 5.47
CA LEU A 210 -3.65 -16.18 6.14
C LEU A 210 -3.64 -17.52 6.86
N VAL A 211 -3.95 -17.49 8.15
CA VAL A 211 -4.10 -18.71 8.95
C VAL A 211 -5.46 -19.32 8.64
N THR A 212 -5.46 -20.42 7.88
CA THR A 212 -6.69 -21.17 7.58
C THR A 212 -6.99 -22.14 8.71
N GLY A 213 -7.89 -21.75 9.61
CA GLY A 213 -8.33 -22.57 10.74
C GLY A 213 -8.65 -21.68 11.94
N HIS A 214 -9.86 -21.76 12.46
CA HIS A 214 -10.29 -20.97 13.62
C HIS A 214 -9.43 -21.33 14.85
N PRO A 215 -8.78 -20.38 15.53
CA PRO A 215 -8.58 -20.52 16.95
C PRO A 215 -9.96 -20.31 17.58
N VAL A 216 -10.59 -21.41 18.01
CA VAL A 216 -11.72 -21.35 18.94
C VAL A 216 -11.17 -20.75 20.24
N ALA A 217 -11.35 -19.44 20.43
CA ALA A 217 -11.24 -18.84 21.75
C ALA A 217 -12.59 -19.04 22.45
N GLN A 218 -12.74 -20.16 23.16
CA GLN A 218 -13.71 -20.30 24.23
C GLN A 218 -13.40 -19.22 25.28
N VAL A 219 -14.18 -18.14 25.28
CA VAL A 219 -14.22 -17.22 26.42
C VAL A 219 -15.22 -17.81 27.40
N ASN A 220 -14.70 -18.57 28.37
CA ASN A 220 -15.43 -18.87 29.60
C ASN A 220 -15.54 -17.59 30.42
N ARG A 221 -16.75 -17.07 30.58
CA ARG A 221 -17.19 -16.33 31.77
C ARG A 221 -18.66 -16.58 32.02
#